data_AF-A0A7D5MGP8-F1
#
_entry.id   AF-A0A7D5MGP8-F1
#
_cell.length_a   1.000
_cell.length_b   1.000
_cell.length_c   1.000
_cell.angle_alpha   90.00
_cell.angle_beta   90.00
_cell.angle_gamma   90.00
#
_symmetry.space_group_name_H-M   'P 1'
#
loop_
_entity.id
_entity.type
_entity.pdbx_description
1 polymer ?
#
loop_
_entity_poly.entity_id
_entity_poly.type
_entity_poly.pdbx_seq_one_letter_code
_entity_poly.pdbx_strand_id
1 'polypeptide(L)'
;MENGKNTEITVKNYISQPQRGSKDRKFISEAIFNIVKNFRYYEFIAPEKEDRLNGIIAAYLFVNQIVPPDAGEWLMSSVSTTTDRMETAKSMPEILYSVPQWLHEIGKESLTSQWNSIISVSIEKAPVYLRVNTLKTNINKLGKYFKRRALNFPELTEIV
;
A
#
# COMPACT_ATOMS: atom_id res chain seq x y z
N MET A 1 -4.39 -25.39 -10.99
CA MET A 1 -3.20 -25.06 -10.19
C MET A 1 -3.68 -24.57 -8.82
N GLU A 2 -3.28 -25.23 -7.73
CA GLU A 2 -3.59 -24.85 -6.33
C GLU A 2 -2.82 -23.58 -5.89
N ASN A 3 -2.81 -22.56 -6.73
CA ASN A 3 -1.96 -21.37 -6.56
C ASN A 3 -2.63 -20.41 -5.59
N GLY A 4 -2.46 -20.65 -4.30
CA GLY A 4 -2.90 -19.73 -3.25
C GLY A 4 -2.97 -20.31 -1.85
N LYS A 5 -3.03 -21.65 -1.72
CA LYS A 5 -3.27 -22.30 -0.41
C LYS A 5 -2.15 -22.12 0.62
N ASN A 6 -0.98 -21.61 0.23
CA ASN A 6 0.17 -21.46 1.12
C ASN A 6 0.91 -20.13 0.93
N THR A 7 0.29 -19.11 0.30
CA THR A 7 0.97 -17.83 0.02
C THR A 7 1.50 -17.18 1.30
N GLU A 8 0.74 -17.27 2.39
CA GLU A 8 1.16 -16.80 3.72
C GLU A 8 2.41 -17.54 4.23
N ILE A 9 2.46 -18.86 4.04
CA ILE A 9 3.59 -19.71 4.45
C ILE A 9 4.82 -19.38 3.60
N THR A 10 4.65 -19.22 2.28
CA THR A 10 5.75 -18.86 1.37
C THR A 10 6.33 -17.49 1.70
N VAL A 11 5.47 -16.48 1.91
CA VAL A 11 5.89 -15.12 2.29
C VAL A 11 6.57 -15.15 3.66
N LYS A 12 6.00 -15.86 4.64
CA LYS A 12 6.60 -16.03 5.98
C LYS A 12 7.98 -16.69 5.89
N ASN A 13 8.10 -17.78 5.13
CA ASN A 13 9.35 -18.50 4.96
C ASN A 13 10.41 -17.61 4.29
N TYR A 14 10.04 -16.86 3.25
CA TYR A 14 10.93 -15.92 2.57
C TYR A 14 11.40 -14.79 3.50
N ILE A 15 10.50 -14.19 4.28
CA ILE A 15 10.83 -13.11 5.21
C ILE A 15 11.66 -13.63 6.39
N SER A 16 11.36 -14.82 6.91
CA SER A 16 12.01 -15.39 8.11
C SER A 16 13.43 -15.92 7.91
N GLN A 17 14.00 -15.83 6.71
CA GLN A 17 15.34 -16.32 6.42
C GLN A 17 16.39 -15.62 7.32
N PRO A 18 17.31 -16.39 7.96
CA PRO A 18 18.29 -15.84 8.90
C PRO A 18 19.20 -14.76 8.31
N GLN A 19 19.44 -14.82 7.00
CA GLN A 19 20.32 -13.91 6.26
C GLN A 19 19.76 -12.49 6.12
N ARG A 20 18.49 -12.26 6.47
CA ARG A 20 17.83 -10.96 6.32
C ARG A 20 17.77 -10.23 7.64
N GLY A 21 18.28 -9.00 7.66
CA GLY A 21 18.18 -8.14 8.83
C GLY A 21 16.73 -7.77 9.14
N SER A 22 16.47 -7.28 10.35
CA SER A 22 15.16 -6.74 10.72
C SER A 22 14.71 -5.60 9.80
N LYS A 23 15.67 -4.80 9.31
CA LYS A 23 15.44 -3.73 8.34
C LYS A 23 14.95 -4.26 6.99
N ASP A 24 15.60 -5.27 6.44
CA ASP A 24 15.24 -5.84 5.13
C ASP A 24 13.86 -6.50 5.16
N ARG A 25 13.55 -7.20 6.25
CA ARG A 25 12.21 -7.80 6.44
C ARG A 25 11.10 -6.75 6.49
N LYS A 26 11.37 -5.63 7.16
CA LYS A 26 10.42 -4.51 7.22
C LYS A 26 10.23 -3.92 5.82
N PHE A 27 11.32 -3.67 5.11
CA PHE A 27 11.29 -3.18 3.73
C PHE A 27 10.49 -4.10 2.79
N ILE A 28 10.80 -5.39 2.77
CA ILE A 28 10.12 -6.37 1.91
C ILE A 28 8.62 -6.44 2.23
N SER A 29 8.25 -6.50 3.51
CA SER A 29 6.84 -6.55 3.92
C SER A 29 6.07 -5.31 3.47
N GLU A 30 6.70 -4.14 3.61
CA GLU A 30 6.13 -2.85 3.20
C GLU A 30 5.99 -2.75 1.68
N ALA A 31 7.02 -3.16 0.94
CA ALA A 31 7.00 -3.21 -0.52
C ALA A 31 5.89 -4.14 -1.04
N ILE A 32 5.80 -5.37 -0.52
CA ILE A 32 4.76 -6.34 -0.92
C ILE A 32 3.37 -5.76 -0.65
N PHE A 33 3.13 -5.21 0.54
CA PHE A 33 1.84 -4.62 0.88
C PHE A 33 1.47 -3.47 -0.07
N ASN A 34 2.41 -2.56 -0.33
CA ASN A 34 2.18 -1.42 -1.21
C ASN A 34 1.93 -1.86 -2.66
N ILE A 35 2.71 -2.81 -3.18
CA ILE A 35 2.54 -3.34 -4.53
C ILE A 35 1.19 -4.01 -4.69
N VAL A 36 0.80 -4.90 -3.78
CA VAL A 36 -0.47 -5.62 -3.86
C VAL A 36 -1.65 -4.65 -3.73
N LYS A 37 -1.57 -3.69 -2.81
CA LYS A 37 -2.61 -2.68 -2.61
C LYS A 37 -2.80 -1.80 -3.86
N ASN A 38 -1.71 -1.43 -4.53
CA ASN A 38 -1.69 -0.53 -5.68
C ASN A 38 -1.42 -1.27 -7.00
N PHE A 39 -1.80 -2.55 -7.09
CA PHE A 39 -1.34 -3.42 -8.17
C PHE A 39 -1.67 -2.90 -9.57
N ARG A 40 -2.89 -2.40 -9.78
CA ARG A 40 -3.34 -1.89 -11.08
C ARG A 40 -2.59 -0.61 -11.48
N TYR A 41 -2.28 0.24 -10.51
CA TYR A 41 -1.48 1.44 -10.74
C TYR A 41 -0.07 1.07 -11.20
N TYR A 42 0.63 0.22 -10.44
CA TYR A 42 1.99 -0.20 -10.77
C TYR A 42 2.06 -0.99 -12.06
N GLU A 43 1.06 -1.83 -12.33
CA GLU A 43 0.92 -2.53 -13.61
C GLU A 43 0.76 -1.54 -14.77
N PHE A 44 -0.08 -0.52 -14.63
CA PHE A 44 -0.32 0.45 -15.69
C PHE A 44 0.93 1.25 -16.04
N ILE A 45 1.70 1.68 -15.04
CA ILE A 45 2.90 2.49 -15.26
C ILE A 45 4.16 1.66 -15.54
N ALA A 46 4.11 0.34 -15.31
CA ALA A 46 5.25 -0.55 -15.53
C ALA A 46 5.72 -0.50 -16.99
N PRO A 47 7.03 -0.52 -17.24
CA PRO A 47 7.54 -0.65 -18.59
C PRO A 47 7.14 -2.01 -19.17
N GLU A 48 6.96 -2.07 -20.49
CA GLU A 48 6.76 -3.35 -21.17
C GLU A 48 8.03 -4.19 -21.05
N LYS A 49 7.93 -5.27 -20.27
CA LYS A 49 8.99 -6.27 -20.06
C LYS A 49 8.40 -7.66 -20.31
N GLU A 50 9.25 -8.59 -20.75
CA GLU A 50 8.86 -10.00 -20.88
C GLU A 50 8.39 -10.58 -19.54
N ASP A 51 9.00 -10.16 -18.43
CA ASP A 51 8.52 -10.45 -17.08
C ASP A 51 7.71 -9.28 -16.50
N ARG A 52 6.38 -9.45 -16.51
CA ARG A 52 5.39 -8.51 -15.95
C ARG A 52 5.64 -8.18 -14.48
N LEU A 53 6.04 -9.15 -13.66
CA LEU A 53 6.23 -8.92 -12.22
C LEU A 53 7.47 -8.06 -11.96
N ASN A 54 8.55 -8.31 -12.69
CA ASN A 54 9.75 -7.47 -12.59
C ASN A 54 9.48 -6.04 -13.08
N GLY A 55 8.62 -5.85 -14.09
CA GLY A 55 8.14 -4.53 -14.50
C GLY A 55 7.41 -3.78 -13.38
N ILE A 56 6.49 -4.45 -12.68
CA ILE A 56 5.74 -3.89 -11.54
C ILE A 56 6.66 -3.51 -10.39
N ILE A 57 7.64 -4.36 -10.05
CA ILE A 57 8.58 -4.05 -8.97
C ILE A 57 9.48 -2.88 -9.37
N ALA A 58 9.96 -2.83 -10.61
CA ALA A 58 10.74 -1.70 -11.11
C ALA A 58 9.94 -0.38 -11.04
N ALA A 59 8.65 -0.40 -11.38
CA ALA A 59 7.76 0.75 -11.21
C ALA A 59 7.61 1.17 -9.74
N TYR A 60 7.44 0.21 -8.82
CA TYR A 60 7.39 0.50 -7.38
C TYR A 60 8.68 1.18 -6.90
N LEU A 61 9.85 0.65 -7.26
CA LEU A 61 11.15 1.22 -6.89
C LEU A 61 11.32 2.64 -7.45
N PHE A 62 10.92 2.86 -8.71
CA PHE A 62 10.96 4.17 -9.36
C PHE A 62 10.08 5.22 -8.65
N VAL A 63 8.81 4.89 -8.40
CA VAL A 63 7.87 5.81 -7.73
C VAL A 63 8.34 6.18 -6.33
N ASN A 64 8.96 5.23 -5.61
CA ASN A 64 9.48 5.45 -4.26
C ASN A 64 10.92 5.98 -4.22
N GLN A 65 11.54 6.25 -5.37
CA GLN A 65 12.92 6.74 -5.49
C GLN A 65 13.94 5.83 -4.80
N ILE A 66 13.70 4.52 -4.84
CA ILE A 66 14.58 3.51 -4.24
C ILE A 66 15.57 3.04 -5.31
N VAL A 67 16.86 3.21 -5.05
CA VAL A 67 17.93 2.69 -5.90
C VAL A 67 18.48 1.39 -5.28
N PRO A 68 18.20 0.22 -5.87
CA PRO A 68 18.78 -1.03 -5.39
C PRO A 68 20.30 -1.06 -5.62
N PRO A 69 21.09 -1.72 -4.75
CA PRO A 69 22.55 -1.77 -4.87
C PRO A 69 23.04 -2.37 -6.20
N ASP A 70 22.35 -3.40 -6.71
CA ASP A 70 22.64 -4.08 -7.97
C ASP A 70 21.55 -3.76 -9.00
N ALA A 71 21.52 -2.50 -9.43
CA ALA A 71 20.39 -1.94 -10.15
C ALA A 71 20.10 -2.52 -11.55
N GLY A 72 20.98 -3.37 -12.09
CA GLY A 72 20.95 -3.96 -13.44
C GLY A 72 19.57 -4.05 -14.11
N GLU A 73 18.87 -5.17 -13.93
CA GLU A 73 17.54 -5.41 -14.55
C GLU A 73 16.38 -4.67 -13.86
N TRP A 74 16.62 -4.10 -12.68
CA TRP A 74 15.62 -3.42 -11.85
C TRP A 74 15.52 -1.93 -12.18
N LEU A 75 16.47 -1.39 -12.96
CA LEU A 75 16.40 -0.05 -13.54
C LEU A 75 15.30 0.04 -14.59
N MET A 76 14.65 1.19 -14.59
CA MET A 76 13.68 1.57 -15.59
C MET A 76 14.37 1.82 -16.94
N SER A 77 14.10 0.97 -17.92
CA SER A 77 14.61 1.12 -19.29
C SER A 77 13.97 2.30 -20.04
N SER A 78 12.76 2.71 -19.66
CA SER A 78 11.97 3.74 -20.34
C SER A 78 11.35 4.74 -19.35
N VAL A 79 12.18 5.53 -18.68
CA VAL A 79 11.76 6.52 -17.66
C VAL A 79 10.74 7.53 -18.21
N SER A 80 10.91 7.99 -19.47
CA SER A 80 9.97 8.91 -20.11
C SER A 80 8.57 8.30 -20.24
N THR A 81 8.48 7.08 -20.79
CA THR A 81 7.20 6.38 -21.00
C THR A 81 6.46 6.14 -19.69
N THR A 82 7.16 5.81 -18.60
CA THR A 82 6.51 5.63 -17.30
C THR A 82 6.06 6.94 -16.69
N THR A 83 6.82 8.02 -16.88
CA THR A 83 6.39 9.36 -16.44
C THR A 83 5.12 9.80 -17.19
N ASP A 84 5.04 9.55 -18.50
CA ASP A 84 3.85 9.84 -19.30
C ASP A 84 2.64 9.00 -18.86
N ARG A 85 2.86 7.71 -18.55
CA ARG A 85 1.83 6.83 -17.98
C ARG A 85 1.39 7.30 -16.59
N MET A 86 2.30 7.77 -15.75
CA MET A 86 1.95 8.37 -14.45
C MET A 86 1.07 9.61 -14.62
N GLU A 87 1.34 10.46 -15.60
CA GLU A 87 0.50 11.63 -15.90
C GLU A 87 -0.87 11.20 -16.41
N THR A 88 -0.92 10.21 -17.31
CA THR A 88 -2.16 9.63 -17.83
C THR A 88 -3.00 9.02 -16.70
N ALA A 89 -2.39 8.35 -15.73
CA ALA A 89 -3.12 7.75 -14.61
C ALA A 89 -3.89 8.79 -13.77
N LYS A 90 -3.46 10.06 -13.74
CA LYS A 90 -4.17 11.12 -13.00
C LYS A 90 -5.58 11.40 -13.53
N SER A 91 -5.84 11.11 -14.80
CA SER A 91 -7.18 11.24 -15.40
C SER A 91 -8.03 9.97 -15.28
N MET A 92 -7.49 8.90 -14.67
CA MET A 92 -8.13 7.59 -14.52
C MET A 92 -8.18 7.18 -13.03
N PRO A 93 -9.17 7.65 -12.24
CA PRO A 93 -9.23 7.41 -10.79
C PRO A 93 -9.18 5.93 -10.40
N GLU A 94 -9.78 5.04 -11.18
CA GLU A 94 -9.76 3.59 -10.97
C GLU A 94 -8.36 2.98 -11.13
N ILE A 95 -7.51 3.55 -11.99
CA ILE A 95 -6.12 3.14 -12.13
C ILE A 95 -5.28 3.79 -11.04
N LEU A 96 -5.44 5.11 -10.83
CA LEU A 96 -4.70 5.88 -9.85
C LEU A 96 -4.81 5.30 -8.43
N TYR A 97 -6.03 4.92 -8.03
CA TYR A 97 -6.30 4.35 -6.70
C TYR A 97 -6.39 2.83 -6.71
N SER A 98 -5.98 2.20 -7.82
CA SER A 98 -5.94 0.74 -8.00
C SER A 98 -7.26 0.02 -7.66
N VAL A 99 -8.38 0.62 -8.06
CA VAL A 99 -9.73 0.08 -7.86
C VAL A 99 -10.18 -0.70 -9.10
N PRO A 100 -10.79 -1.89 -8.95
CA PRO A 100 -11.39 -2.59 -10.09
C PRO A 100 -12.51 -1.78 -10.76
N GLN A 101 -12.63 -1.91 -12.08
CA GLN A 101 -13.62 -1.15 -12.87
C GLN A 101 -15.06 -1.32 -12.33
N TRP A 102 -15.47 -2.55 -12.05
CA TRP A 102 -16.81 -2.85 -11.52
C TRP A 102 -17.09 -2.14 -10.19
N LEU A 103 -16.08 -2.01 -9.32
CA LEU A 103 -16.23 -1.33 -8.03
C LEU A 103 -16.27 0.17 -8.22
N HIS A 104 -15.47 0.68 -9.16
CA HIS A 104 -15.48 2.09 -9.54
C HIS A 104 -16.84 2.53 -10.12
N GLU A 105 -17.49 1.68 -10.91
CA GLU A 105 -18.83 1.93 -11.46
C GLU A 105 -19.90 1.95 -10.35
N ILE A 106 -19.95 0.91 -9.50
CA ILE A 106 -20.88 0.85 -8.36
C ILE A 106 -20.72 2.07 -7.45
N GLY A 107 -19.48 2.47 -7.17
CA GLY A 107 -19.17 3.63 -6.34
C GLY A 107 -19.66 4.94 -6.96
N LYS A 108 -19.46 5.14 -8.27
CA LYS A 108 -19.99 6.31 -8.99
C LYS A 108 -21.51 6.38 -8.95
N GLU A 109 -22.18 5.25 -9.14
CA GLU A 109 -23.64 5.17 -9.13
C GLU A 109 -24.22 5.43 -7.74
N SER A 110 -23.61 4.85 -6.70
CA SER A 110 -24.16 4.87 -5.35
C SER A 110 -23.81 6.14 -4.56
N LEU A 111 -22.60 6.66 -4.75
CA LEU A 111 -22.01 7.73 -3.92
C LEU A 111 -21.77 9.03 -4.70
N THR A 112 -21.96 9.02 -6.02
CA THR A 112 -21.89 10.18 -6.93
C THR A 112 -20.69 11.11 -6.63
N SER A 113 -20.95 12.29 -6.05
CA SER A 113 -19.93 13.31 -5.77
C SER A 113 -18.96 12.91 -4.66
N GLN A 114 -19.35 12.02 -3.74
CA GLN A 114 -18.52 11.58 -2.62
C GLN A 114 -17.51 10.51 -3.03
N TRP A 115 -17.77 9.78 -4.13
CA TRP A 115 -16.97 8.62 -4.51
C TRP A 115 -15.48 8.94 -4.68
N ASN A 116 -15.18 10.04 -5.37
CA ASN A 116 -13.79 10.46 -5.62
C ASN A 116 -13.04 10.78 -4.32
N SER A 117 -13.72 11.32 -3.31
CA SER A 117 -13.12 11.58 -2.00
C SER A 117 -12.90 10.31 -1.18
N ILE A 118 -13.72 9.27 -1.39
CA ILE A 118 -13.63 8.01 -0.66
C ILE A 118 -12.50 7.15 -1.23
N ILE A 119 -12.43 7.04 -2.56
CA ILE A 119 -11.37 6.26 -3.21
C ILE A 119 -9.98 6.86 -3.01
N SER A 120 -9.87 8.19 -2.90
CA SER A 120 -8.60 8.83 -2.60
C SER A 120 -8.09 8.44 -1.21
N VAL A 121 -8.98 8.39 -0.21
CA VAL A 121 -8.63 7.99 1.17
C VAL A 121 -8.36 6.49 1.28
N SER A 122 -9.00 5.64 0.45
CA SER A 122 -8.77 4.18 0.42
C SER A 122 -7.29 3.82 0.24
N ILE A 123 -6.53 4.66 -0.47
CA ILE A 123 -5.10 4.41 -0.71
C ILE A 123 -4.23 4.69 0.51
N GLU A 124 -4.69 5.54 1.41
CA GLU A 124 -3.96 5.94 2.60
C GLU A 124 -3.82 4.78 3.59
N LYS A 125 -2.80 4.86 4.45
CA LYS A 125 -2.62 3.88 5.52
C LYS A 125 -3.63 4.17 6.61
N ALA A 126 -4.51 3.21 6.88
CA ALA A 126 -5.50 3.33 7.94
C ALA A 126 -4.82 3.59 9.30
N PRO A 127 -5.29 4.59 10.07
CA PRO A 127 -4.80 4.81 11.42
C PRO A 127 -5.26 3.67 12.35
N VAL A 128 -4.54 3.49 13.46
CA VAL A 128 -4.87 2.47 14.45
C VAL A 128 -5.90 3.04 15.42
N TYR A 129 -7.13 2.53 15.35
CA TYR A 129 -8.17 2.84 16.33
C TYR A 129 -8.12 1.84 17.48
N LEU A 130 -8.15 2.35 18.71
CA LEU A 130 -8.19 1.54 19.93
C LEU A 130 -9.47 1.83 20.70
N ARG A 131 -10.23 0.77 20.99
CA ARG A 131 -11.39 0.86 21.88
C ARG A 131 -10.98 0.55 23.31
N VAL A 132 -11.31 1.44 24.24
CA VAL A 132 -11.05 1.23 25.67
C VAL A 132 -12.01 0.19 26.23
N ASN A 133 -11.49 -0.80 26.95
CA ASN A 133 -12.32 -1.69 27.75
C ASN A 133 -12.74 -1.00 29.06
N THR A 134 -13.97 -0.49 29.09
CA THR A 134 -14.53 0.30 30.21
C THR A 134 -14.73 -0.49 31.49
N LEU A 135 -14.79 -1.82 31.43
CA LEU A 135 -14.85 -2.68 32.62
C LEU A 135 -13.52 -2.72 33.39
N LYS A 136 -12.40 -2.42 32.71
CA LYS A 136 -11.04 -2.52 33.28
C LYS A 136 -10.36 -1.17 33.46
N THR A 137 -10.69 -0.17 32.64
CA THR A 137 -10.04 1.15 32.68
C THR A 137 -10.94 2.23 32.05
N ASN A 138 -10.44 3.46 31.92
CA ASN A 138 -11.12 4.56 31.22
C ASN A 138 -10.16 5.32 30.31
N ILE A 139 -10.71 6.17 29.43
CA ILE A 139 -9.95 6.93 28.41
C ILE A 139 -8.84 7.78 29.05
N ASN A 140 -9.13 8.44 30.18
CA ASN A 140 -8.16 9.27 30.89
C ASN A 140 -6.98 8.46 31.44
N LYS A 141 -7.24 7.30 32.05
CA LYS A 141 -6.20 6.40 32.57
C LYS A 141 -5.36 5.81 31.43
N LEU A 142 -5.98 5.42 30.33
CA LEU A 142 -5.26 4.92 29.15
C LEU A 142 -4.43 6.01 28.47
N GLY A 143 -4.98 7.22 28.31
CA GLY A 143 -4.27 8.37 27.78
C GLY A 143 -3.04 8.74 28.61
N LYS A 144 -3.15 8.73 29.94
CA LYS A 144 -1.98 8.90 30.84
C LYS A 144 -0.94 7.79 30.64
N TYR A 145 -1.38 6.54 30.43
CA TYR A 145 -0.48 5.42 30.15
C TYR A 145 0.31 5.59 28.84
N PHE A 146 -0.34 6.07 27.77
CA PHE A 146 0.30 6.33 26.48
C PHE A 146 1.23 7.55 26.51
N LYS A 147 0.83 8.64 27.16
CA LYS A 147 1.69 9.82 27.35
C LYS A 147 3.02 9.47 28.02
N ARG A 148 3.01 8.60 29.05
CA ARG A 148 4.24 8.11 29.71
C ARG A 148 5.17 7.32 28.77
N ARG A 149 4.66 6.78 27.66
CA ARG A 149 5.43 6.06 26.65
C ARG A 149 5.76 6.91 25.42
N ALA A 150 5.57 8.22 25.51
CA ALA A 150 5.74 9.16 24.40
C ALA A 150 4.91 8.79 23.15
N LEU A 151 3.75 8.17 23.35
CA LEU A 151 2.81 7.86 22.28
C LEU A 151 1.77 8.98 22.17
N ASN A 152 1.61 9.54 20.96
CA ASN A 152 0.55 10.49 20.68
C ASN A 152 -0.79 9.75 20.52
N PHE A 153 -1.85 10.27 21.14
CA PHE A 153 -3.18 9.68 21.10
C PHE A 153 -4.22 10.80 21.09
N PRO A 154 -4.63 11.28 19.90
CA PRO A 154 -5.78 12.17 19.80
C PRO A 154 -7.05 11.39 20.14
N GLU A 155 -7.87 11.94 21.04
CA GLU A 155 -9.21 11.43 21.27
C GLU A 155 -10.11 11.86 20.12
N LEU A 156 -10.86 10.93 19.56
CA LEU A 156 -11.84 11.22 18.51
C LEU A 156 -13.11 11.70 19.20
N THR A 157 -13.36 13.00 19.15
CA THR A 157 -14.56 13.61 19.71
C THR A 157 -15.79 13.41 18.82
N GLU A 158 -15.59 13.08 17.55
CA GLU A 158 -16.63 12.74 16.59
C GLU A 158 -16.24 11.48 15.81
N ILE A 159 -17.22 10.60 15.58
CA ILE A 159 -17.08 9.48 14.64
C ILE A 159 -17.30 10.08 13.26
N VAL A 160 -16.22 10.15 12.46
CA VAL A 160 -16.30 10.47 11.02
C VAL A 160 -17.03 9.37 10.29
#